data_AF-A0A7W0SST9-F1
#
_entry.id   AF-A0A7W0SST9-F1
#
_cell.length_a   1.000
_cell.length_b   1.000
_cell.length_c   1.000
_cell.angle_alpha   90.00
_cell.angle_beta   90.00
_cell.angle_gamma   90.00
#
_symmetry.space_group_name_H-M   'P 1'
#
loop_
_entity.id
_entity.type
_entity.pdbx_description
1 polymer ?
#
loop_
_entity_poly.entity_id
_entity_poly.type
_entity_poly.pdbx_seq_one_letter_code
_entity_poly.pdbx_strand_id
1 'polypeptide(L)'
;MPLAVVRPDDWNFPLLLHVLGAMVLVGAIVTVVALLVLAWRGDAPDTARLTRLAFRTLLLVALPAWAVMRITGQWTASEEGFGDEGAEDPDWLGIGFIVGDLTLPLLIIAVVLAGLAARRSARTEGGGGSPTLARIALVLSAVLLVAYLVAVWAMTTKPS
;
A
#
# COMPACT_ATOMS: atom_id res chain seq x y z
N MET A 1 11.36 -9.57 -37.00
CA MET A 1 12.26 -9.80 -35.85
C MET A 1 12.13 -8.56 -34.98
N PRO A 2 11.35 -8.56 -33.89
CA PRO A 2 11.31 -7.38 -33.04
C PRO A 2 12.69 -7.28 -32.40
N LEU A 3 13.39 -6.18 -32.68
CA LEU A 3 14.48 -5.76 -31.82
C LEU A 3 13.84 -5.61 -30.45
N ALA A 4 14.29 -6.40 -29.46
CA ALA A 4 14.07 -6.03 -28.08
C ALA A 4 14.48 -4.55 -27.99
N VAL A 5 13.53 -3.66 -27.73
CA VAL A 5 13.81 -2.26 -27.46
C VAL A 5 14.71 -2.30 -26.23
N VAL A 6 16.02 -2.18 -26.45
CA VAL A 6 17.00 -2.21 -25.36
C VAL A 6 16.84 -0.88 -24.63
N ARG A 7 16.03 -0.94 -23.58
CA ARG A 7 15.91 0.09 -22.56
C ARG A 7 17.28 0.32 -21.92
N PRO A 8 17.71 1.58 -21.71
CA PRO A 8 18.94 1.87 -20.99
C PRO A 8 19.00 1.16 -19.63
N ASP A 9 20.14 0.56 -19.29
CA ASP A 9 20.27 -0.32 -18.11
C ASP A 9 20.03 0.43 -16.78
N ASP A 10 20.31 1.72 -16.75
CA ASP A 10 20.06 2.63 -15.63
C ASP A 10 18.57 2.77 -15.32
N TRP A 11 17.68 2.60 -16.30
CA TRP A 11 16.23 2.63 -16.07
C TRP A 11 15.76 1.37 -15.30
N ASN A 12 16.52 0.27 -15.31
CA ASN A 12 16.15 -0.98 -14.62
C ASN A 12 16.16 -0.84 -13.10
N PHE A 13 17.02 0.01 -12.55
CA PHE A 13 17.11 0.23 -11.12
C PHE A 13 15.84 0.88 -10.51
N PRO A 14 15.34 2.03 -11.00
CA PRO A 14 14.10 2.60 -10.48
C PRO A 14 12.90 1.67 -10.71
N LEU A 15 12.85 0.94 -11.82
CA LEU A 15 11.79 -0.04 -12.05
C LEU A 15 11.82 -1.17 -11.01
N LEU A 16 13.00 -1.72 -10.70
CA LEU A 16 13.16 -2.73 -9.66
C LEU A 16 12.69 -2.21 -8.30
N LEU A 17 13.10 -0.99 -7.93
CA LEU A 17 12.68 -0.39 -6.67
C LEU A 17 11.16 -0.13 -6.62
N HIS A 18 10.56 0.25 -7.74
CA HIS A 18 9.12 0.44 -7.85
C HIS A 18 8.37 -0.86 -7.59
N VAL A 19 8.76 -1.94 -8.29
CA VAL A 19 8.15 -3.26 -8.13
C VAL A 19 8.39 -3.81 -6.73
N LEU A 20 9.61 -3.69 -6.19
CA LEU A 20 9.93 -4.12 -4.83
C LEU A 20 9.07 -3.37 -3.81
N GLY A 21 8.99 -2.04 -3.92
CA GLY A 21 8.15 -1.20 -3.07
C GLY A 21 6.68 -1.61 -3.14
N ALA A 22 6.16 -1.85 -4.33
CA ALA A 22 4.79 -2.33 -4.54
C ALA A 22 4.54 -3.69 -3.87
N MET A 23 5.45 -4.65 -4.03
CA MET A 23 5.30 -5.98 -3.44
C MET A 23 5.39 -5.95 -1.92
N VAL A 24 6.30 -5.16 -1.35
CA VAL A 24 6.38 -4.96 0.11
C VAL A 24 5.12 -4.27 0.63
N LEU A 25 4.60 -3.27 -0.09
CA LEU A 25 3.36 -2.57 0.26
C LEU A 25 2.17 -3.55 0.29
N VAL A 26 1.97 -4.33 -0.77
CA VAL A 26 0.89 -5.33 -0.84
C VAL A 26 1.03 -6.35 0.30
N GLY A 27 2.24 -6.90 0.51
CA GLY A 27 2.50 -7.84 1.61
C GLY A 27 2.21 -7.25 3.00
N ALA A 28 2.56 -5.98 3.22
CA ALA A 28 2.28 -5.27 4.46
C ALA A 28 0.77 -5.09 4.66
N ILE A 29 0.02 -4.70 3.63
CA ILE A 29 -1.44 -4.54 3.72
C ILE A 29 -2.13 -5.87 3.97
N VAL A 30 -1.74 -6.96 3.28
CA VAL A 30 -2.25 -8.32 3.54
C VAL A 30 -2.02 -8.71 5.00
N THR A 31 -0.81 -8.47 5.51
CA THR A 31 -0.45 -8.74 6.91
C THR A 31 -1.34 -7.95 7.87
N VAL A 32 -1.57 -6.66 7.61
CA VAL A 32 -2.43 -5.79 8.43
C VAL A 32 -3.87 -6.29 8.43
N VAL A 33 -4.43 -6.64 7.28
CA VAL A 33 -5.77 -7.20 7.17
C VAL A 33 -5.88 -8.48 7.99
N ALA A 34 -4.93 -9.41 7.86
CA ALA A 34 -4.92 -10.65 8.63
C ALA A 34 -4.85 -10.38 10.15
N LEU A 35 -3.94 -9.51 10.59
CA LEU A 35 -3.80 -9.14 12.00
C LEU A 35 -5.07 -8.52 12.58
N LEU A 36 -5.73 -7.62 11.84
CA LEU A 36 -6.96 -6.97 12.30
C LEU A 36 -8.18 -7.90 12.26
N VAL A 37 -8.24 -8.85 11.31
CA VAL A 37 -9.26 -9.92 11.31
C VAL A 37 -9.06 -10.85 12.51
N LEU A 38 -7.83 -11.23 12.82
CA LEU A 38 -7.51 -12.06 14.00
C LEU A 38 -7.82 -11.30 15.30
N ALA A 39 -7.45 -10.02 15.38
CA ALA A 39 -7.78 -9.16 16.52
C ALA A 39 -9.29 -9.00 16.70
N TRP A 40 -10.08 -9.03 15.62
CA TRP A 40 -11.54 -8.98 15.71
C TRP A 40 -12.16 -10.27 16.28
N ARG A 41 -11.52 -11.42 16.07
CA ARG A 41 -12.01 -12.74 16.49
C ARG A 41 -11.48 -13.22 17.84
N GLY A 42 -10.38 -12.64 18.33
CA GLY A 42 -9.66 -13.12 19.52
C GLY A 42 -10.07 -12.44 20.83
N ASP A 43 -9.48 -12.91 21.93
CA ASP A 43 -9.68 -12.36 23.27
C ASP A 43 -8.99 -10.99 23.47
N ALA A 44 -9.39 -10.26 24.51
CA ALA A 44 -8.94 -8.88 24.75
C ALA A 44 -7.41 -8.69 24.86
N PRO A 45 -6.62 -9.55 25.54
CA PRO A 45 -5.16 -9.38 25.64
C PRO A 45 -4.45 -9.51 24.29
N ASP A 46 -4.88 -10.46 23.46
CA ASP A 46 -4.30 -10.71 22.15
C ASP A 46 -4.74 -9.65 21.13
N THR A 47 -5.98 -9.17 21.25
CA THR A 47 -6.51 -8.05 20.45
C THR A 47 -5.62 -6.81 20.53
N ALA A 48 -5.17 -6.44 21.74
CA ALA A 48 -4.32 -5.26 21.92
C ALA A 48 -2.93 -5.42 21.29
N ARG A 49 -2.36 -6.63 21.35
CA ARG A 49 -1.05 -6.95 20.75
C ARG A 49 -1.13 -6.95 19.23
N LEU A 50 -2.13 -7.62 18.67
CA LEU A 50 -2.35 -7.71 17.23
C LEU A 50 -2.65 -6.33 16.62
N THR A 51 -3.50 -5.52 17.26
CA THR A 51 -3.79 -4.15 16.80
C THR A 51 -2.54 -3.26 16.81
N ARG A 52 -1.67 -3.41 17.81
CA ARG A 52 -0.39 -2.67 17.88
C ARG A 52 0.58 -3.11 16.79
N LEU A 53 0.64 -4.41 16.49
CA LEU A 53 1.46 -4.93 15.41
C LEU A 53 0.95 -4.46 14.05
N ALA A 54 -0.38 -4.44 13.85
CA ALA A 54 -1.00 -3.89 12.65
C ALA A 54 -0.65 -2.40 12.46
N PHE A 55 -0.78 -1.59 13.53
CA PHE A 55 -0.35 -0.19 13.51
C PHE A 55 1.13 -0.03 13.13
N ARG A 56 2.03 -0.81 13.74
CA ARG A 56 3.46 -0.75 13.43
C ARG A 56 3.75 -1.17 11.99
N THR A 57 3.03 -2.16 11.47
CA THR A 57 3.17 -2.62 10.08
C THR A 57 2.72 -1.54 9.11
N LEU A 58 1.59 -0.88 9.38
CA LEU A 58 1.12 0.26 8.58
C LEU A 58 2.14 1.41 8.60
N LEU A 59 2.64 1.78 9.78
CA LEU A 59 3.50 2.95 9.93
C LEU A 59 4.94 2.72 9.43
N LEU A 60 5.54 1.57 9.77
CA LEU A 60 6.96 1.31 9.57
C LEU A 60 7.27 0.50 8.31
N VAL A 61 6.26 -0.15 7.71
CA VAL A 61 6.44 -0.98 6.51
C VAL A 61 5.61 -0.44 5.36
N ALA A 62 4.28 -0.35 5.51
CA ALA A 62 3.41 0.07 4.41
C ALA A 62 3.68 1.52 3.97
N LEU A 63 3.78 2.46 4.90
CA LEU A 63 4.00 3.87 4.56
C LEU A 63 5.36 4.12 3.86
N PRO A 64 6.51 3.58 4.34
CA PRO A 64 7.77 3.66 3.60
C PRO A 64 7.72 2.93 2.26
N ALA A 65 7.11 1.73 2.19
CA ALA A 65 7.00 0.98 0.95
C ALA A 65 6.17 1.72 -0.11
N TRP A 66 5.09 2.39 0.30
CA TRP A 66 4.32 3.28 -0.56
C TRP A 66 5.18 4.42 -1.12
N ALA A 67 5.98 5.06 -0.28
CA ALA A 67 6.87 6.14 -0.71
C ALA A 67 7.91 5.65 -1.72
N VAL A 68 8.56 4.50 -1.44
CA VAL A 68 9.52 3.88 -2.36
C VAL A 68 8.85 3.58 -3.70
N MET A 69 7.72 2.88 -3.69
CA MET A 69 6.93 2.57 -4.88
C MET A 69 6.60 3.84 -5.67
N ARG A 70 6.04 4.87 -5.03
CA ARG A 70 5.55 6.07 -5.72
C ARG A 70 6.67 6.92 -6.32
N ILE A 71 7.75 7.14 -5.56
CA ILE A 71 8.88 7.97 -6.00
C ILE A 71 9.60 7.32 -7.17
N THR A 72 9.86 6.01 -7.08
CA THR A 72 10.59 5.27 -8.12
C THR A 72 9.73 4.97 -9.35
N GLY A 73 8.41 4.91 -9.18
CA GLY A 73 7.45 4.90 -10.29
C GLY A 73 7.47 6.21 -11.08
N GLN A 74 7.50 7.36 -10.39
CA GLN A 74 7.67 8.67 -11.05
C GLN A 74 9.00 8.76 -11.80
N TRP A 75 10.07 8.31 -11.15
CA TRP A 75 11.40 8.31 -11.77
C TRP A 75 11.41 7.44 -13.03
N THR A 76 10.84 6.24 -12.97
CA THR A 76 10.73 5.37 -14.17
C THR A 76 9.92 6.04 -15.28
N ALA A 77 8.80 6.69 -14.94
CA ALA A 77 7.97 7.37 -15.92
C ALA A 77 8.70 8.53 -16.61
N SER A 78 9.47 9.32 -15.86
CA SER A 78 10.25 10.43 -16.44
C SER A 78 11.38 9.96 -17.35
N GLU A 79 12.00 8.81 -17.05
CA GLU A 79 13.00 8.22 -17.94
C GLU A 79 12.35 7.74 -19.25
N GLU A 80 11.15 7.16 -19.17
CA GLU A 80 10.40 6.64 -20.32
C GLU A 80 9.69 7.73 -21.15
N GLY A 81 9.84 9.02 -20.78
CA GLY A 81 9.24 10.16 -21.49
C GLY A 81 7.72 10.30 -21.29
N PHE A 82 7.16 9.62 -20.29
CA PHE A 82 5.74 9.73 -19.96
C PHE A 82 5.47 11.02 -19.18
N GLY A 83 4.37 11.70 -19.53
CA GLY A 83 4.01 13.02 -19.00
C GLY A 83 4.66 14.22 -19.70
N ASP A 84 5.42 14.02 -20.79
CA ASP A 84 5.94 15.10 -21.64
C ASP A 84 4.82 15.72 -22.51
N GLU A 85 4.95 17.02 -22.84
CA GLU A 85 3.95 17.73 -23.65
C GLU A 85 3.73 17.06 -25.02
N GLY A 86 2.51 16.57 -25.25
CA GLY A 86 2.10 15.93 -26.51
C GLY A 86 2.25 14.41 -26.56
N ALA A 87 2.71 13.77 -25.48
CA ALA A 87 2.69 12.32 -25.34
C ALA A 87 1.34 11.83 -24.77
N GLU A 88 0.73 10.82 -25.40
CA GLU A 88 -0.41 10.11 -24.82
C GLU A 88 0.11 9.01 -23.89
N ASP A 89 -0.07 9.22 -22.59
CA ASP A 89 0.26 8.21 -21.59
C ASP A 89 -0.73 7.03 -21.68
N PRO A 90 -0.27 5.78 -21.60
CA PRO A 90 -1.15 4.63 -21.69
C PRO A 90 -2.01 4.48 -20.43
N ASP A 91 -3.25 3.97 -20.60
CA ASP A 91 -4.24 3.85 -19.52
C ASP A 91 -3.72 3.09 -18.28
N TRP A 92 -2.94 2.03 -18.47
CA TRP A 92 -2.39 1.25 -17.36
C TRP A 92 -1.44 2.09 -16.46
N LEU A 93 -0.72 3.05 -17.04
CA LEU A 93 0.17 3.95 -16.33
C LEU A 93 -0.65 4.97 -15.53
N GLY A 94 -1.66 5.56 -16.19
CA GLY A 94 -2.60 6.51 -15.56
C GLY A 94 -3.34 5.89 -14.38
N ILE A 95 -3.87 4.66 -14.54
CA ILE A 95 -4.51 3.91 -13.45
C ILE A 95 -3.54 3.70 -12.29
N GLY A 96 -2.29 3.33 -12.58
CA GLY A 96 -1.25 3.14 -11.57
C GLY A 96 -1.01 4.40 -10.72
N PHE A 97 -0.86 5.56 -11.36
CA PHE A 97 -0.69 6.83 -10.66
C PHE A 97 -1.93 7.25 -9.86
N ILE A 98 -3.12 7.12 -10.44
CA ILE A 98 -4.38 7.44 -9.77
C ILE A 98 -4.54 6.59 -8.50
N VAL A 99 -4.33 5.27 -8.60
CA VAL A 99 -4.41 4.39 -7.44
C VAL A 99 -3.32 4.73 -6.42
N GLY A 100 -2.08 4.96 -6.87
CA GLY A 100 -0.97 5.38 -6.00
C GLY A 100 -1.32 6.61 -5.17
N ASP A 101 -1.84 7.65 -5.81
CA ASP A 101 -2.13 8.94 -5.17
C ASP A 101 -3.40 8.92 -4.32
N LEU A 102 -4.47 8.25 -4.78
CA LEU A 102 -5.71 8.12 -4.00
C LEU A 102 -5.55 7.25 -2.76
N THR A 103 -4.65 6.27 -2.79
CA THR A 103 -4.46 5.36 -1.66
C THR A 103 -3.64 5.97 -0.52
N LEU A 104 -2.82 7.00 -0.76
CA LEU A 104 -2.03 7.63 0.31
C LEU A 104 -2.90 8.22 1.42
N PRO A 105 -3.90 9.07 1.15
CA PRO A 105 -4.78 9.58 2.20
C PRO A 105 -5.47 8.47 2.99
N LEU A 106 -5.94 7.42 2.30
CA LEU A 106 -6.58 6.26 2.94
C LEU A 106 -5.60 5.49 3.84
N LEU A 107 -4.35 5.33 3.39
CA LEU A 107 -3.28 4.71 4.16
C LEU A 107 -2.96 5.53 5.43
N ILE A 108 -2.85 6.85 5.30
CA ILE A 108 -2.62 7.75 6.45
C ILE A 108 -3.77 7.64 7.46
N ILE A 109 -5.02 7.67 6.99
CA ILE A 109 -6.19 7.52 7.86
C ILE A 109 -6.15 6.15 8.57
N ALA A 110 -5.84 5.07 7.84
CA ALA A 110 -5.71 3.74 8.43
C ALA A 110 -4.61 3.68 9.51
N VAL A 111 -3.43 4.28 9.26
CA VAL A 111 -2.34 4.40 10.24
C VAL A 111 -2.81 5.10 11.51
N VAL A 112 -3.49 6.25 11.37
CA VAL A 112 -3.98 7.04 12.50
C VAL A 112 -5.01 6.25 13.30
N LEU A 113 -6.01 5.65 12.64
CA LEU A 113 -7.07 4.90 13.30
C LEU A 113 -6.54 3.66 14.02
N ALA A 114 -5.65 2.89 13.39
CA ALA A 114 -5.00 1.75 14.01
C ALA A 114 -4.14 2.17 15.22
N GLY A 115 -3.42 3.29 15.11
CA GLY A 115 -2.64 3.85 16.22
C GLY A 115 -3.50 4.32 17.38
N LEU A 116 -4.62 4.99 17.11
CA LEU A 116 -5.60 5.39 18.13
C LEU A 116 -6.24 4.17 18.80
N ALA A 117 -6.60 3.13 18.03
CA ALA A 117 -7.13 1.88 18.56
C ALA A 117 -6.11 1.17 19.48
N ALA A 118 -4.84 1.08 19.06
CA ALA A 118 -3.76 0.50 19.85
C ALA A 118 -3.49 1.30 21.15
N ARG A 119 -3.50 2.63 21.08
CA ARG A 119 -3.29 3.51 22.25
C ARG A 119 -4.44 3.45 23.26
N ARG A 120 -5.68 3.26 22.81
CA ARG A 120 -6.85 3.13 23.70
C ARG A 120 -6.87 1.78 24.39
N SER A 121 -6.58 0.70 23.65
CA SER A 121 -6.53 -0.66 24.18
C SER A 121 -5.42 -0.88 25.22
N ALA A 122 -4.39 -0.02 25.21
CA ALA A 122 -3.32 -0.04 26.22
C ALA A 122 -3.69 0.66 27.54
N ARG A 123 -4.70 1.54 27.55
CA ARG A 123 -5.09 2.35 28.71
C ARG A 123 -6.22 1.75 29.53
N THR A 124 -6.98 0.82 28.96
CA THR A 124 -8.04 0.10 29.64
C THR A 124 -7.53 -1.28 30.01
N GLU A 125 -7.15 -1.47 31.28
CA GLU A 125 -6.77 -2.78 31.83
C GLU A 125 -7.92 -3.82 31.79
N GLY A 126 -9.14 -3.42 31.39
CA GLY A 126 -10.35 -4.25 31.35
C GLY A 126 -11.04 -4.39 29.99
N GLY A 127 -10.32 -4.32 28.86
CA GLY A 127 -10.90 -4.71 27.55
C GLY A 127 -11.77 -3.64 26.84
N GLY A 128 -11.83 -2.42 27.36
CA GLY A 128 -12.50 -1.26 26.74
C GLY A 128 -11.72 -0.64 25.57
N GLY A 129 -11.08 -1.46 24.72
CA GLY A 129 -10.54 -0.99 23.44
C GLY A 129 -11.64 -0.36 22.59
N SER A 130 -11.29 0.39 21.54
CA SER A 130 -12.28 0.95 20.63
C SER A 130 -12.44 0.00 19.42
N PRO A 131 -13.31 -1.03 19.50
CA PRO A 131 -13.46 -2.01 18.42
C PRO A 131 -13.88 -1.34 17.11
N THR A 132 -14.63 -0.24 17.20
CA THR A 132 -15.03 0.56 16.04
C THR A 132 -13.84 1.11 15.27
N LEU A 133 -12.84 1.69 15.94
CA LEU A 133 -11.66 2.24 15.26
C LEU A 133 -10.84 1.15 14.57
N ALA A 134 -10.65 0.01 15.24
CA ALA A 134 -9.95 -1.13 14.66
C ALA A 134 -10.71 -1.72 13.45
N ARG A 135 -12.05 -1.76 13.50
CA ARG A 135 -12.89 -2.20 12.38
C ARG A 135 -12.84 -1.24 11.20
N ILE A 136 -12.88 0.07 11.44
CA ILE A 136 -12.74 1.05 10.35
C ILE A 136 -11.34 0.93 9.71
N ALA A 137 -10.29 0.81 10.53
CA ALA A 137 -8.93 0.57 10.01
C ALA A 137 -8.86 -0.71 9.17
N LEU A 138 -9.50 -1.81 9.60
CA LEU A 138 -9.60 -3.05 8.84
C LEU A 138 -10.28 -2.84 7.48
N VAL A 139 -11.44 -2.18 7.46
CA VAL A 139 -12.18 -1.89 6.22
C VAL A 139 -11.34 -1.05 5.27
N LEU A 140 -10.69 0.00 5.77
CA LEU A 140 -9.80 0.82 4.95
C LEU A 140 -8.62 0.02 4.41
N SER A 141 -7.97 -0.82 5.22
CA SER A 141 -6.89 -1.70 4.76
C SER A 141 -7.37 -2.71 3.71
N ALA A 142 -8.59 -3.23 3.82
CA ALA A 142 -9.18 -4.11 2.82
C ALA A 142 -9.48 -3.36 1.50
N VAL A 143 -10.00 -2.13 1.58
CA VAL A 143 -10.22 -1.27 0.40
C VAL A 143 -8.90 -0.96 -0.30
N LEU A 144 -7.85 -0.60 0.46
CA LEU A 144 -6.50 -0.41 -0.06
C LEU A 144 -6.00 -1.66 -0.79
N LEU A 145 -6.18 -2.85 -0.19
CA LEU A 145 -5.76 -4.11 -0.81
C LEU A 145 -6.46 -4.33 -2.15
N VAL A 146 -7.78 -4.13 -2.21
CA VAL A 146 -8.54 -4.27 -3.46
C VAL A 146 -8.06 -3.26 -4.50
N ALA A 147 -7.84 -2.01 -4.13
CA ALA A 147 -7.33 -0.99 -5.04
C ALA A 147 -5.96 -1.37 -5.61
N TYR A 148 -5.04 -1.86 -4.79
CA TYR A 148 -3.73 -2.32 -5.27
C TYR A 148 -3.82 -3.55 -6.17
N LEU A 149 -4.74 -4.49 -5.91
CA LEU A 149 -4.97 -5.63 -6.80
C LEU A 149 -5.48 -5.17 -8.17
N VAL A 150 -6.36 -4.17 -8.22
CA VAL A 150 -6.82 -3.57 -9.47
C VAL A 150 -5.67 -2.89 -10.22
N ALA A 151 -4.80 -2.16 -9.52
CA ALA A 151 -3.62 -1.55 -10.14
C ALA A 151 -2.64 -2.58 -10.70
N VAL A 152 -2.35 -3.64 -9.93
CA VAL A 152 -1.50 -4.74 -10.40
C VAL A 152 -2.09 -5.39 -11.65
N TRP A 153 -3.40 -5.69 -11.63
CA TRP A 153 -4.09 -6.23 -12.79
C TRP A 153 -4.01 -5.29 -14.00
N ALA A 154 -4.27 -4.00 -13.83
CA ALA A 154 -4.16 -3.02 -14.91
C ALA A 154 -2.75 -3.00 -15.52
N MET A 155 -1.69 -3.05 -14.69
CA MET A 155 -0.31 -3.08 -15.18
C MET A 155 0.04 -4.38 -15.92
N THR A 156 -0.62 -5.51 -15.64
CA THR A 156 -0.42 -6.75 -16.44
C THR A 156 -0.98 -6.67 -17.86
N THR A 157 -1.79 -5.65 -18.16
CA THR A 157 -2.34 -5.42 -19.52
C THR A 157 -1.40 -4.61 -20.43
N LYS A 158 -0.20 -4.24 -19.95
CA LYS A 158 0.83 -3.58 -20.77
C LYS A 158 1.14 -4.45 -22.00
N PRO A 159 1.01 -3.92 -23.23
CA PRO A 159 1.32 -4.69 -24.44
C PRO A 159 2.81 -5.04 -24.50
N SER A 160 3.09 -6.29 -24.90
CA SER A 160 4.44 -6.86 -25.07
C SER A 160 5.10 -6.45 -26.37
#